data_AF-A0A6V7HX22-F1
#
_entry.id   AF-A0A6V7HX22-F1
#
_cell.length_a   1.000
_cell.length_b   1.000
_cell.length_c   1.000
_cell.angle_alpha   90.00
_cell.angle_beta   90.00
_cell.angle_gamma   90.00
#
_symmetry.space_group_name_H-M   'P 1'
#
loop_
_entity.id
_entity.type
_entity.pdbx_description
1 polymer ?
#
loop_
_entity_poly.entity_id
_entity_poly.type
_entity_poly.pdbx_seq_one_letter_code
_entity_poly.pdbx_strand_id
1 'polypeptide(L)'
;IIAYSPQEFQFVAELRWLEQDNGNIWILSTRFQKFFLGRVNPQEINLRIMRIRPDNLSSNPVVLQHLDPFALNAYNNTLTH
;
A
#
# COMPACT_ATOMS: atom_id res chain seq x y z
N ILE A 1 -4.96 -9.09 -2.52
CA ILE A 1 -3.62 -8.50 -2.80
C ILE A 1 -3.85 -7.26 -3.64
N ILE A 2 -3.38 -6.08 -3.18
CA ILE A 2 -3.64 -4.78 -3.84
C ILE A 2 -2.56 -4.45 -4.88
N ALA A 3 -1.31 -4.87 -4.65
CA ALA A 3 -0.26 -4.87 -5.65
C ALA A 3 0.81 -5.90 -5.26
N TYR A 4 1.53 -6.45 -6.24
CA TYR A 4 2.65 -7.36 -6.01
C TYR A 4 3.79 -7.05 -6.97
N SER A 5 4.95 -6.74 -6.40
CA SER A 5 6.21 -6.63 -7.12
C SER A 5 7.35 -6.82 -6.12
N PRO A 6 8.02 -7.99 -6.09
CA PRO A 6 9.08 -8.27 -5.13
C PRO A 6 10.30 -7.36 -5.33
N GLN A 7 10.46 -6.81 -6.54
CA GLN A 7 11.58 -5.94 -6.88
C GLN A 7 11.37 -4.51 -6.38
N GLU A 8 10.11 -4.03 -6.44
CA GLU A 8 9.73 -2.66 -6.10
C GLU A 8 9.28 -2.52 -4.63
N PHE A 9 8.69 -3.56 -4.04
CA PHE A 9 8.20 -3.59 -2.65
C PHE A 9 9.09 -4.42 -1.72
N GLN A 10 10.39 -4.10 -1.66
CA GLN A 10 11.33 -4.81 -0.79
C GLN A 10 11.07 -4.55 0.71
N PHE A 11 10.70 -3.31 1.05
CA PHE A 11 10.22 -2.94 2.37
C PHE A 11 9.34 -1.69 2.27
N VAL A 12 8.03 -1.82 2.54
CA VAL A 12 7.09 -0.69 2.55
C VAL A 12 7.20 0.04 3.89
N ALA A 13 7.81 1.22 3.87
CA ALA A 13 8.00 2.04 5.07
C ALA A 13 6.77 2.90 5.39
N GLU A 14 6.05 3.35 4.36
CA GLU A 14 4.83 4.14 4.53
C GLU A 14 3.81 3.82 3.44
N LEU A 15 2.53 3.85 3.82
CA LEU A 15 1.39 3.76 2.92
C LEU A 15 0.39 4.85 3.30
N ARG A 16 -0.02 5.68 2.33
CA ARG A 16 -1.00 6.74 2.52
C ARG A 16 -2.12 6.64 1.49
N TRP A 17 -3.36 6.68 1.96
CA TRP A 17 -4.54 6.87 1.14
C TRP A 17 -4.88 8.35 1.09
N LEU A 18 -5.07 8.91 -0.11
CA LEU A 18 -5.45 10.31 -0.28
C LEU A 18 -6.75 10.39 -1.08
N GLU A 19 -7.86 10.65 -0.39
CA GLU A 19 -9.17 10.86 -1.02
C GLU A 19 -9.14 12.07 -1.99
N GLN A 20 -8.40 13.11 -1.62
CA GLN A 20 -8.19 14.31 -2.44
C GLN A 20 -7.42 14.04 -3.74
N ASP A 21 -6.66 12.93 -3.81
CA ASP A 21 -6.01 12.46 -5.03
C ASP A 21 -6.78 11.26 -5.56
N ASN A 22 -8.09 11.39 -5.78
CA ASN A 22 -8.96 10.39 -6.42
C ASN A 22 -8.84 8.97 -5.83
N GLY A 23 -8.63 8.83 -4.53
CA GLY A 23 -8.45 7.53 -3.88
C GLY A 23 -7.17 6.79 -4.29
N ASN A 24 -6.17 7.50 -4.79
CA ASN A 24 -4.88 6.91 -5.10
C ASN A 24 -4.13 6.53 -3.81
N ILE A 25 -3.39 5.43 -3.88
CA ILE A 25 -2.53 4.97 -2.78
C ILE A 25 -1.10 5.39 -3.08
N TRP A 26 -0.49 6.11 -2.14
CA TRP A 26 0.91 6.47 -2.15
C TRP A 26 1.72 5.53 -1.27
N ILE A 27 2.83 5.04 -1.80
CA ILE A 27 3.69 4.07 -1.13
C ILE A 27 5.12 4.60 -1.11
N LEU A 28 5.74 4.59 0.06
CA LEU A 28 7.18 4.71 0.22
C LEU A 28 7.78 3.32 0.41
N SER A 29 8.58 2.88 -0.56
CA SER A 29 9.35 1.64 -0.47
C SER A 29 10.83 1.95 -0.31
N THR A 30 11.51 1.16 0.49
CA THR A 30 12.91 1.34 0.85
C THR A 30 13.64 0.01 0.77
N ARG A 31 14.99 0.07 0.82
CA ARG A 31 15.83 -1.10 1.10
C ARG A 31 16.31 -1.10 2.54
N PHE A 32 15.36 -1.06 3.47
CA PHE A 32 15.62 -0.92 4.90
C PHE A 32 16.74 -1.85 5.40
N GLN A 33 16.74 -3.12 4.97
CA GLN A 33 17.79 -4.08 5.35
C GLN A 33 19.20 -3.63 4.92
N LYS A 34 19.34 -3.01 3.74
CA LYS A 34 20.63 -2.49 3.25
C LYS A 34 21.06 -1.23 4.01
N PHE A 35 20.11 -0.34 4.35
CA PHE A 35 20.38 0.82 5.19
C PHE A 35 20.84 0.41 6.58
N PHE A 36 20.11 -0.49 7.23
CA PHE A 36 20.42 -0.98 8.56
C PHE A 36 21.80 -1.66 8.63
N LEU A 37 22.16 -2.42 7.59
CA LEU A 37 23.45 -3.10 7.51
C LEU A 37 24.60 -2.23 6.96
N GLY A 38 24.34 -0.97 6.58
CA GLY A 38 25.35 -0.10 5.95
C GLY A 38 25.82 -0.58 4.57
N ARG A 39 25.00 -1.38 3.86
CA ARG A 39 25.32 -2.00 2.55
C ARG A 39 24.53 -1.36 1.41
N VAL A 40 24.25 -0.08 1.50
CA VAL A 40 23.52 0.67 0.48
C VAL A 40 24.43 0.86 -0.74
N ASN A 41 23.90 0.55 -1.92
CA ASN A 41 24.62 0.73 -3.18
C ASN A 41 24.10 2.00 -3.86
N PRO A 42 24.92 3.07 -4.03
CA PRO A 42 24.46 4.32 -4.63
C PRO A 42 24.13 4.20 -6.12
N GLN A 43 24.61 3.15 -6.80
CA GLN A 43 24.29 2.85 -8.19
C GLN A 43 22.91 2.18 -8.36
N GLU A 44 22.19 1.90 -7.27
CA GLU A 44 20.88 1.28 -7.31
C GLU A 44 19.78 2.20 -6.75
N ILE A 45 18.52 1.96 -7.13
CA ILE A 45 17.37 2.69 -6.56
C ILE A 45 17.03 2.12 -5.18
N ASN A 46 17.41 2.85 -4.12
CA ASN A 46 17.24 2.44 -2.72
C ASN A 46 15.94 2.95 -2.07
N LEU A 47 15.32 3.98 -2.64
CA LEU A 47 14.09 4.61 -2.18
C LEU A 47 13.16 4.79 -3.38
N ARG A 48 11.87 4.52 -3.21
CA ARG A 48 10.84 4.66 -4.24
C ARG A 48 9.59 5.27 -3.64
N ILE A 49 9.08 6.30 -4.28
CA ILE A 49 7.73 6.83 -4.04
C ILE A 49 6.88 6.39 -5.23
N MET A 50 5.82 5.62 -4.95
CA MET A 50 4.96 5.03 -5.96
C MET A 50 3.51 5.41 -5.73
N ARG A 51 2.74 5.51 -6.82
CA ARG A 51 1.31 5.76 -6.80
C ARG A 51 0.56 4.60 -7.45
N ILE A 52 -0.32 3.95 -6.70
CA ILE A 52 -1.25 2.95 -7.23
C ILE A 52 -2.58 3.65 -7.54
N ARG A 53 -3.04 3.50 -8.78
CA ARG A 53 -4.32 4.05 -9.23
C ARG A 53 -5.45 3.02 -9.06
N PRO A 54 -6.64 3.40 -8.56
CA PRO A 54 -7.79 2.50 -8.45
C PRO A 54 -8.17 1.82 -9.77
N ASP A 55 -8.03 2.53 -10.89
CA ASP A 55 -8.35 1.99 -12.23
C ASP A 55 -7.47 0.77 -12.60
N ASN A 56 -6.25 0.70 -12.04
CA ASN A 56 -5.34 -0.43 -12.22
C ASN A 56 -5.64 -1.62 -11.30
N LEU A 57 -6.58 -1.46 -10.35
CA LEU A 57 -7.02 -2.48 -9.39
C LEU A 57 -8.26 -3.25 -9.90
N SER A 58 -8.72 -2.95 -11.12
CA SER A 58 -9.97 -3.41 -11.75
C SER A 58 -10.02 -4.89 -12.17
N SER A 59 -9.24 -5.79 -11.56
CA SER A 59 -9.49 -7.24 -11.70
C SER A 59 -10.25 -7.86 -10.54
N ASN A 60 -10.53 -7.13 -9.43
CA ASN A 60 -11.44 -7.62 -8.38
C ASN A 60 -12.10 -6.47 -7.59
N PRO A 61 -13.42 -6.22 -7.76
CA PRO A 61 -14.12 -5.08 -7.17
C PRO A 61 -14.34 -5.17 -5.64
N VAL A 62 -14.03 -6.30 -5.01
CA VAL A 62 -14.38 -6.55 -3.59
C VAL A 62 -13.37 -5.94 -2.60
N VAL A 63 -12.12 -5.70 -2.99
CA VAL A 63 -11.05 -5.34 -2.04
C VAL A 63 -11.00 -3.84 -1.70
N LEU A 64 -11.54 -2.96 -2.55
CA LEU A 64 -11.39 -1.51 -2.38
C LEU A 64 -12.48 -0.84 -1.55
N GLN A 65 -13.58 -1.54 -1.25
CA GLN A 65 -14.65 -1.00 -0.39
C GLN A 65 -14.30 -1.06 1.11
N HIS A 66 -13.17 -1.69 1.48
CA HIS A 66 -12.86 -2.02 2.87
C HIS A 66 -11.73 -1.18 3.51
N LEU A 67 -11.01 -0.36 2.74
CA LEU A 67 -9.92 0.47 3.26
C LEU A 67 -10.38 1.88 3.63
N ASP A 68 -11.59 2.01 4.15
CA ASP A 68 -12.07 3.26 4.73
C ASP A 68 -11.67 3.28 6.22
N PRO A 69 -10.67 4.09 6.63
CA PRO A 69 -10.17 4.10 8.01
C PRO A 69 -11.21 4.61 9.02
N PHE A 70 -12.37 5.11 8.57
CA PHE A 70 -13.49 5.54 9.40
C PHE A 70 -14.69 4.59 9.34
N ALA A 71 -14.61 3.47 8.62
CA ALA A 71 -15.67 2.45 8.58
C ALA A 71 -15.69 1.56 9.84
N LEU A 72 -15.75 2.17 11.03
CA LEU A 72 -15.92 1.45 12.30
C LEU A 72 -17.36 0.92 12.48
N ASN A 73 -18.31 1.37 11.66
CA ASN A 73 -19.74 1.17 11.91
C ASN A 73 -20.41 0.07 11.06
N ALA A 74 -19.67 -0.62 10.17
CA ALA A 74 -20.25 -1.60 9.24
C ALA A 74 -20.26 -3.05 9.76
N TYR A 75 -19.66 -3.33 10.92
CA TYR A 75 -19.46 -4.70 11.44
C TYR A 75 -20.07 -4.90 12.81
N ASN A 76 -21.41 -4.90 12.94
CA ASN A 76 -22.09 -5.27 14.19
C ASN A 76 -23.43 -6.01 13.99
N ASN A 77 -23.62 -6.74 12.88
CA ASN A 77 -24.96 -7.24 12.52
C ASN A 77 -25.06 -8.74 12.25
N THR A 78 -24.16 -9.61 12.74
CA THR A 78 -24.42 -11.06 12.70
C THR A 78 -23.93 -11.76 13.96
N LEU A 79 -24.85 -11.95 14.92
CA LEU A 79 -25.00 -13.13 15.78
C LEU A 79 -26.14 -12.88 16.78
N THR A 80 -27.37 -13.17 16.36
CA THR A 80 -28.45 -13.52 17.30
C THR A 80 -28.74 -15.01 17.09
N HIS A 81 -28.64 -15.72 18.20
CA HIS A 81 -28.75 -17.16 18.40
C HIS A 81 -30.13 -17.73 18.03
#